data_AF-A0A3A4X373-F1
#
_entry.id   AF-A0A3A4X373-F1
#
_cell.length_a   1.000
_cell.length_b   1.000
_cell.length_c   1.000
_cell.angle_alpha   90.00
_cell.angle_beta   90.00
_cell.angle_gamma   90.00
#
_symmetry.space_group_name_H-M   'P 1'
#
loop_
_entity.id
_entity.type
_entity.pdbx_description
1 polymer ?
#
loop_
_entity_poly.entity_id
_entity_poly.type
_entity_poly.pdbx_seq_one_letter_code
_entity_poly.pdbx_strand_id
1 'polypeptide(L)'
;MGRRRSPPDFDKFSYMEKMDYWAIFIGMHTMGVTGLLLWFPEVFTRALPGFFINLAQTLHFYEAVLAVAVKILIHIGMAHLRPAVYPADMTIFTGKTTPAKMRHEHAGEWLALKTEKAADALVKSSPPGTSAIPADTPVQPLHEVKKETDKGFTGVPT
;
A
#
# COMPACT_ATOMS: atom_id res chain seq x y z
N MET A 1 22.19 16.12 4.60
CA MET A 1 20.83 15.57 4.36
C MET A 1 20.69 15.24 2.88
N GLY A 2 20.67 13.96 2.52
CA GLY A 2 20.73 13.50 1.12
C GLY A 2 19.38 13.62 0.41
N ARG A 3 19.29 14.53 -0.56
CA ARG A 3 18.15 14.69 -1.45
C ARG A 3 18.31 13.68 -2.60
N ARG A 4 17.56 12.57 -2.55
CA ARG A 4 17.49 11.63 -3.69
C ARG A 4 16.84 12.33 -4.89
N ARG A 5 17.38 12.12 -6.10
CA ARG A 5 16.91 12.74 -7.35
C ARG A 5 15.69 12.04 -7.96
N SER A 6 15.43 10.80 -7.58
CA SER A 6 14.26 10.02 -8.01
C SER A 6 13.28 9.88 -6.84
N PRO A 7 11.95 9.91 -7.11
CA PRO A 7 10.95 9.51 -6.12
C PRO A 7 11.29 8.12 -5.56
N PRO A 8 10.98 7.83 -4.28
CA PRO A 8 11.14 6.48 -3.76
C PRO A 8 10.30 5.51 -4.58
N ASP A 9 10.86 4.35 -4.91
CA ASP A 9 10.10 3.28 -5.56
C ASP A 9 9.01 2.83 -4.59
N PHE A 10 7.78 3.28 -4.84
CA PHE A 10 6.64 2.85 -4.04
C PHE A 10 6.38 1.38 -4.34
N ASP A 11 6.32 0.59 -3.27
CA ASP A 11 5.82 -0.78 -3.30
C ASP A 11 4.29 -0.76 -3.59
N LYS A 12 3.57 -1.83 -3.26
CA LYS A 12 2.12 -1.93 -3.49
C LYS A 12 1.28 -0.74 -3.00
N PHE A 13 1.66 -0.13 -1.87
CA PHE A 13 1.00 1.07 -1.33
C PHE A 13 2.01 2.18 -1.05
N SER A 14 1.69 3.38 -1.49
CA SER A 14 2.42 4.60 -1.18
C SER A 14 2.32 4.93 0.31
N TYR A 15 3.27 5.73 0.82
CA TYR A 15 3.24 6.17 2.22
C TYR A 15 1.97 6.95 2.56
N MET A 16 1.45 7.74 1.62
CA MET A 16 0.22 8.51 1.82
C MET A 16 -1.02 7.61 1.95
N GLU A 17 -1.10 6.55 1.15
CA GLU A 17 -2.19 5.57 1.23
C GLU A 17 -2.15 4.78 2.55
N LYS A 18 -0.94 4.44 3.03
CA LYS A 18 -0.78 3.81 4.35
C LYS A 18 -1.22 4.75 5.48
N MET A 19 -0.92 6.04 5.38
CA MET A 19 -1.35 7.02 6.39
C MET A 19 -2.88 7.18 6.40
N ASP A 20 -3.52 7.23 5.23
CA ASP A 20 -4.99 7.30 5.17
C ASP A 20 -5.65 6.01 5.71
N TYR A 21 -5.04 4.84 5.47
CA TYR A 21 -5.49 3.58 6.07
C TYR A 21 -5.49 3.64 7.61
N TRP A 22 -4.39 4.12 8.22
CA TRP A 22 -4.33 4.27 9.69
C TRP A 22 -5.32 5.30 10.21
N ALA A 23 -5.52 6.42 9.49
CA ALA A 23 -6.50 7.44 9.86
C ALA A 23 -7.93 6.87 9.85
N ILE A 24 -8.28 6.07 8.84
CA ILE A 24 -9.58 5.38 8.77
C ILE A 24 -9.71 4.36 9.91
N PHE A 25 -8.67 3.57 10.16
CA PHE A 25 -8.70 2.54 11.20
C PHE A 25 -8.96 3.15 12.58
N ILE A 26 -8.21 4.19 12.96
CA ILE A 26 -8.40 4.87 14.25
C ILE A 26 -9.77 5.52 14.31
N GLY A 27 -10.17 6.25 13.25
CA GLY A 27 -11.49 6.89 13.20
C GLY A 27 -12.65 5.90 13.33
N MET A 28 -12.57 4.73 12.68
CA MET A 28 -13.60 3.69 12.78
C MET A 28 -13.67 3.08 14.19
N HIS A 29 -12.53 2.89 14.85
CA HIS A 29 -12.50 2.39 16.23
C HIS A 29 -13.09 3.40 17.20
N THR A 30 -12.67 4.67 17.13
CA THR A 30 -13.20 5.69 18.03
C THR A 30 -14.70 5.93 17.77
N MET A 31 -15.14 5.94 16.51
CA MET A 31 -16.57 6.00 16.14
C MET A 31 -17.38 4.83 16.68
N GLY A 32 -16.89 3.61 16.49
CA GLY A 32 -17.57 2.40 16.93
C GLY A 32 -17.71 2.36 18.46
N VAL A 33 -16.63 2.66 19.18
CA VAL A 33 -16.62 2.63 20.66
C VAL A 33 -17.50 3.74 21.23
N THR A 34 -17.34 4.98 20.77
CA THR A 34 -18.15 6.10 21.27
C THR A 34 -19.62 5.97 20.87
N GLY A 35 -19.91 5.47 19.67
CA GLY A 35 -21.28 5.18 19.23
C GLY A 35 -21.94 4.09 20.08
N LEU A 36 -21.20 3.02 20.42
CA LEU A 36 -21.71 1.96 21.28
C LEU A 36 -22.00 2.46 22.71
N LEU A 37 -21.12 3.29 23.27
CA LEU A 37 -21.32 3.94 24.57
C LEU A 37 -22.60 4.80 24.59
N LEU A 38 -22.87 5.53 23.50
CA LEU A 38 -24.04 6.39 23.35
C LEU A 38 -25.32 5.62 23.02
N TRP A 39 -25.21 4.43 22.43
CA TRP A 39 -26.36 3.58 22.15
C TRP A 39 -26.93 3.00 23.46
N PHE A 40 -26.08 2.53 24.38
CA PHE A 40 -26.51 1.90 25.64
C PHE A 40 -25.97 2.61 26.89
N PRO A 41 -26.27 3.90 27.09
CA PRO A 41 -25.65 4.70 28.15
C PRO A 41 -25.96 4.16 29.55
N GLU A 42 -27.17 3.63 29.79
CA GLU A 42 -27.56 3.04 31.08
C GLU A 42 -26.77 1.77 31.43
N VAL A 43 -26.38 0.97 30.43
CA VAL A 43 -25.60 -0.25 30.67
C VAL A 43 -24.16 0.13 31.02
N PHE A 44 -23.58 1.05 30.26
CA PHE A 44 -22.20 1.46 30.47
C PHE A 44 -22.00 2.31 31.72
N THR A 45 -22.98 3.12 32.13
CA THR A 45 -22.89 3.92 33.38
C THR A 45 -22.91 3.07 34.65
N ARG A 46 -23.27 1.78 34.58
CA ARG A 46 -23.13 0.84 35.71
C ARG A 46 -21.68 0.43 35.96
N ALA A 47 -20.84 0.45 34.92
CA ALA A 47 -19.43 0.06 34.99
C ALA A 47 -18.48 1.26 34.89
N LEU A 48 -18.88 2.31 34.18
CA LEU A 48 -18.10 3.51 33.93
C LEU A 48 -18.73 4.73 34.60
N PRO A 49 -17.92 5.67 35.13
CA PRO A 49 -18.42 6.95 35.61
C PRO A 49 -19.22 7.71 34.53
N GLY A 50 -20.27 8.42 34.94
CA GLY A 50 -21.18 9.14 34.02
C GLY A 50 -20.51 10.16 33.09
N PHE A 51 -19.34 10.70 33.47
CA PHE A 51 -18.61 11.65 32.62
C PHE A 51 -18.11 11.01 31.31
N PHE A 52 -17.93 9.68 31.26
CA PHE A 52 -17.52 8.98 30.04
C PHE A 52 -18.56 9.09 28.92
N ILE A 53 -19.85 9.21 29.26
CA ILE A 53 -20.90 9.41 28.27
C ILE A 53 -20.80 10.80 27.64
N ASN A 54 -20.52 11.83 28.45
CA ASN A 54 -20.29 13.19 27.96
C ASN A 54 -19.03 13.27 27.07
N LEU A 55 -17.97 12.56 27.45
CA LEU A 55 -16.75 12.44 26.66
C LEU A 55 -17.03 11.72 25.33
N ALA A 56 -17.75 10.60 25.36
CA ALA A 56 -18.14 9.86 24.18
C ALA A 56 -18.98 10.72 23.23
N GLN A 57 -19.96 11.47 23.75
CA GLN A 57 -20.78 12.38 22.95
C GLN A 57 -19.94 13.44 22.25
N THR A 58 -19.01 14.06 22.97
CA THR A 58 -18.15 15.11 22.44
C THR A 58 -17.21 14.58 21.37
N LEU A 59 -16.51 13.47 21.66
CA LEU A 59 -15.60 12.83 20.71
C LEU A 59 -16.33 12.34 19.46
N HIS A 60 -17.45 11.62 19.63
CA HIS A 60 -18.23 11.11 18.51
C HIS A 60 -18.70 12.23 17.58
N PHE A 61 -19.21 13.32 18.14
CA PHE A 61 -19.68 14.45 17.33
C PHE A 61 -18.54 15.10 16.53
N TYR A 62 -17.42 15.42 17.18
CA TYR A 62 -16.31 16.07 16.48
C TYR A 62 -15.65 15.17 15.44
N GLU A 63 -15.46 13.89 15.75
CA GLU A 63 -14.96 12.95 14.76
C GLU A 63 -15.95 12.75 13.61
N ALA A 64 -17.27 12.86 13.82
CA ALA A 64 -18.26 12.68 12.76
C ALA A 64 -18.16 13.82 11.76
N VAL A 65 -18.12 15.05 12.28
CA VAL A 65 -17.95 16.24 11.47
C VAL A 65 -16.62 16.20 10.71
N LEU A 66 -15.52 15.87 11.39
CA LEU A 66 -14.19 15.78 10.78
C LEU A 66 -14.14 14.68 9.72
N ALA A 67 -14.63 13.47 10.03
CA ALA A 67 -14.62 12.34 9.11
C ALA A 67 -15.42 12.64 7.84
N VAL A 68 -16.64 13.17 7.98
CA VAL A 68 -17.49 13.54 6.85
C VAL A 68 -16.84 14.63 6.01
N ALA A 69 -16.36 15.71 6.63
CA ALA A 69 -15.73 16.81 5.90
C ALA A 69 -14.47 16.35 5.15
N VAL A 70 -13.57 15.64 5.83
CA VAL A 70 -12.31 15.16 5.23
C VAL A 70 -12.57 14.13 4.14
N LYS A 71 -13.43 13.13 4.38
CA LYS A 71 -13.72 12.11 3.36
C LYS A 71 -14.42 12.70 2.16
N ILE A 72 -15.41 13.58 2.32
CA ILE A 72 -16.08 14.20 1.15
C ILE A 72 -15.06 14.95 0.29
N LEU A 73 -14.19 15.75 0.89
CA LEU A 73 -13.22 16.53 0.12
C LEU A 73 -12.16 15.64 -0.56
N ILE A 74 -11.56 14.73 0.19
CA ILE A 74 -10.42 13.93 -0.27
C ILE A 74 -10.87 12.77 -1.16
N HIS A 75 -11.94 12.05 -0.77
CA HIS A 75 -12.44 10.90 -1.53
C HIS A 75 -13.01 11.35 -2.88
N ILE A 76 -13.84 12.38 -2.91
CA ILE A 76 -14.37 12.89 -4.18
C ILE A 76 -13.25 13.49 -5.03
N GLY A 77 -12.37 14.30 -4.43
CA GLY A 77 -11.26 14.92 -5.14
C GLY A 77 -10.27 13.93 -5.77
N MET A 78 -9.86 12.89 -5.04
CA MET A 78 -8.82 11.97 -5.49
C MET A 78 -9.36 10.67 -6.10
N ALA A 79 -10.46 10.11 -5.60
CA ALA A 79 -10.97 8.84 -6.12
C ALA A 79 -11.84 9.03 -7.37
N HIS A 80 -12.62 10.12 -7.43
CA HIS A 80 -13.59 10.34 -8.50
C HIS A 80 -13.17 11.41 -9.51
N LEU A 81 -12.56 12.50 -9.08
CA LEU A 81 -12.25 13.65 -9.94
C LEU A 81 -10.87 13.58 -10.63
N ARG A 82 -10.16 12.44 -10.57
CA ARG A 82 -8.92 12.23 -11.34
C ARG A 82 -9.26 12.01 -12.84
N PRO A 83 -8.77 12.87 -13.76
CA PRO A 83 -9.10 12.76 -15.19
C PRO A 83 -8.78 11.40 -15.82
N ALA A 84 -7.79 10.69 -15.27
CA ALA A 84 -7.36 9.38 -15.76
C ALA A 84 -8.30 8.21 -15.39
N VAL A 85 -9.18 8.39 -14.40
CA VAL A 85 -10.05 7.33 -13.85
C VAL A 85 -11.49 7.80 -13.61
N TYR A 86 -11.87 8.95 -14.16
CA TYR A 86 -13.24 9.47 -14.07
C TYR A 86 -14.23 8.49 -14.72
N PRO A 87 -15.40 8.20 -14.12
CA PRO A 87 -15.95 8.70 -12.85
C PRO A 87 -15.55 7.88 -11.61
N ALA A 88 -14.96 6.70 -11.78
CA ALA A 88 -14.40 5.87 -10.72
C ALA A 88 -13.40 4.87 -11.32
N ASP A 89 -12.38 4.52 -10.53
CA ASP A 89 -11.38 3.55 -10.93
C ASP A 89 -11.94 2.11 -10.92
N MET A 90 -12.22 1.56 -12.10
CA MET A 90 -12.78 0.21 -12.27
C MET A 90 -11.84 -0.92 -11.81
N THR A 91 -10.58 -0.62 -11.47
CA THR A 91 -9.65 -1.59 -10.88
C THR A 91 -10.14 -2.12 -9.55
N ILE A 92 -10.97 -1.37 -8.81
CA ILE A 92 -11.57 -1.84 -7.54
C ILE A 92 -12.48 -3.06 -7.74
N PHE A 93 -13.17 -3.14 -8.87
CA PHE A 93 -14.09 -4.25 -9.17
C PHE A 93 -13.42 -5.35 -9.98
N THR A 94 -12.51 -4.98 -10.88
CA THR A 94 -11.91 -5.91 -11.84
C THR A 94 -10.57 -6.49 -11.36
N GLY A 95 -9.89 -5.82 -10.43
CA GLY A 95 -8.55 -6.17 -9.97
C GLY A 95 -7.45 -6.06 -11.03
N LYS A 96 -7.74 -5.50 -12.22
CA LYS A 96 -6.82 -5.49 -13.37
C LYS A 96 -6.41 -4.06 -13.70
N THR A 97 -5.10 -3.78 -13.73
CA THR A 97 -4.55 -2.48 -14.13
C THR A 97 -3.65 -2.60 -15.36
N THR A 98 -3.41 -1.50 -16.06
CA THR A 98 -2.53 -1.51 -17.24
C THR A 98 -1.05 -1.47 -16.82
N PRO A 99 -0.13 -2.12 -17.57
CA PRO A 99 1.30 -2.08 -17.28
C PRO A 99 1.91 -0.68 -17.26
N ALA A 100 1.31 0.27 -17.99
CA ALA A 100 1.75 1.66 -18.01
C ALA A 100 1.33 2.39 -16.71
N LYS A 101 0.09 2.19 -16.27
CA LYS A 101 -0.42 2.74 -15.01
C LYS A 101 0.32 2.18 -13.80
N MET A 102 0.53 0.86 -13.76
CA MET A 102 1.29 0.21 -12.69
C MET A 102 2.73 0.71 -12.61
N ARG A 103 3.41 0.92 -13.74
CA ARG A 103 4.77 1.49 -13.77
C ARG A 103 4.84 2.91 -13.22
N HIS A 104 3.79 3.70 -13.42
CA HIS A 104 3.76 5.10 -13.02
C HIS A 104 3.33 5.28 -11.55
N GLU A 105 2.39 4.47 -11.07
CA GLU A 105 1.81 4.60 -9.73
C GLU A 105 2.45 3.66 -8.70
N HIS A 106 2.88 2.47 -9.11
CA HIS A 106 3.38 1.39 -8.26
C HIS A 106 4.64 0.74 -8.86
N ALA A 107 5.67 1.55 -9.10
CA ALA A 107 6.90 1.13 -9.77
C ALA A 107 7.60 -0.04 -9.06
N GLY A 108 7.58 -0.08 -7.73
CA GLY A 108 8.16 -1.16 -6.92
C GLY A 108 7.41 -2.48 -7.07
N GLU A 109 6.07 -2.47 -7.03
CA GLU A 109 5.26 -3.68 -7.25
C GLU A 109 5.47 -4.23 -8.67
N TRP A 110 5.56 -3.35 -9.67
CA TRP A 110 5.84 -3.75 -11.05
C TRP A 110 7.18 -4.46 -11.20
N LEU A 111 8.23 -3.97 -10.53
CA LEU A 111 9.55 -4.59 -10.55
C LEU A 111 9.55 -5.95 -9.85
N ALA A 112 8.87 -6.05 -8.71
CA ALA A 112 8.71 -7.31 -7.97
C ALA A 112 8.00 -8.38 -8.83
N LEU A 113 6.86 -8.03 -9.44
CA LEU A 113 6.09 -8.94 -10.30
C LEU A 113 6.86 -9.39 -11.55
N LYS A 114 7.69 -8.51 -12.12
CA LYS A 114 8.58 -8.89 -13.23
C LYS A 114 9.64 -9.90 -12.80
N THR A 115 10.21 -9.69 -11.61
CA THR A 115 11.25 -10.55 -11.06
C THR A 115 10.67 -11.91 -10.70
N GLU A 116 9.50 -11.96 -10.09
CA GLU A 116 8.76 -13.19 -9.78
C GLU A 116 8.41 -13.98 -11.05
N LYS A 117 7.82 -13.33 -12.08
CA LYS A 117 7.53 -14.00 -13.35
C LYS A 117 8.78 -14.54 -14.04
N ALA A 118 9.89 -13.81 -13.94
CA ALA A 118 11.17 -14.29 -14.46
C ALA A 118 11.68 -15.51 -13.67
N ALA A 119 11.56 -15.49 -12.35
CA ALA A 119 11.92 -16.63 -11.49
C ALA A 119 11.04 -17.86 -11.77
N ASP A 120 9.73 -17.68 -11.89
CA ASP A 120 8.79 -18.76 -12.24
C ASP A 120 9.09 -19.35 -13.61
N ALA A 121 9.43 -18.50 -14.59
CA ALA A 121 9.82 -18.97 -15.92
C ALA A 121 11.09 -19.82 -15.86
N LEU A 122 12.08 -19.44 -15.04
CA LEU A 122 13.32 -20.21 -14.82
C LEU A 122 13.06 -21.56 -14.12
N VAL A 123 12.18 -21.58 -13.12
CA VAL A 123 11.77 -22.82 -12.43
C VAL A 123 11.04 -23.75 -13.39
N LYS A 124 10.15 -23.22 -14.22
CA LYS A 124 9.34 -24.00 -15.17
C LYS A 124 10.14 -24.48 -16.39
N SER A 125 11.20 -23.75 -16.78
CA SER A 125 12.14 -24.19 -17.80
C SER A 125 13.21 -25.17 -17.29
N SER A 126 13.25 -25.41 -15.97
CA SER A 126 14.17 -26.39 -15.38
C SER A 126 13.57 -27.80 -15.48
N PRO A 127 14.30 -28.79 -16.03
CA PRO A 127 13.77 -30.14 -16.22
C PRO A 127 13.49 -30.84 -14.87
N PRO A 128 12.47 -31.72 -14.78
CA PRO A 128 12.13 -32.41 -13.55
C PRO A 128 13.22 -33.43 -13.23
N GLY A 129 14.05 -33.15 -12.22
CA GLY A 129 15.05 -34.11 -11.71
C GLY A 129 16.42 -33.55 -11.31
N THR A 130 16.73 -32.27 -11.52
CA THR A 130 18.03 -31.73 -11.13
C THR A 130 17.93 -30.96 -9.81
N SER A 131 18.03 -31.69 -8.69
CA SER A 131 18.58 -31.12 -7.47
C SER A 131 20.06 -30.85 -7.73
N ALA A 132 20.40 -29.62 -8.11
CA ALA A 132 21.78 -29.16 -8.16
C ALA A 132 21.86 -27.66 -7.87
N ILE A 133 21.34 -27.25 -6.70
CA ILE A 133 22.07 -26.23 -5.97
C ILE A 133 22.93 -27.00 -4.98
N PRO A 134 24.24 -27.19 -5.21
CA PRO A 134 25.11 -27.64 -4.15
C PRO A 134 25.01 -26.59 -3.03
N ALA A 135 24.65 -27.04 -1.83
CA ALA A 135 24.29 -26.23 -0.67
C ALA A 135 25.39 -25.26 -0.17
N ASP A 136 26.55 -25.22 -0.84
CA ASP A 136 27.74 -24.47 -0.45
C ASP A 136 28.16 -23.37 -1.44
N THR A 137 27.29 -22.92 -2.36
CA THR A 137 27.65 -21.77 -3.20
C THR A 137 27.58 -20.48 -2.37
N PRO A 138 28.69 -19.76 -2.13
CA PRO A 138 28.65 -18.53 -1.35
C PRO A 138 27.77 -17.51 -2.08
N VAL A 139 26.74 -17.00 -1.39
CA VAL A 139 25.89 -15.92 -1.91
C VAL A 139 26.77 -14.70 -2.12
N GLN A 140 27.13 -14.42 -3.38
CA GLN A 140 27.94 -13.26 -3.69
C GLN A 140 27.15 -11.98 -3.38
N PRO A 141 27.75 -11.01 -2.68
CA PRO A 141 27.06 -9.78 -2.35
C PRO A 141 26.64 -8.99 -3.60
N LEU A 142 25.45 -8.38 -3.55
CA LEU A 142 24.82 -7.55 -4.60
C LEU A 142 25.71 -6.46 -5.24
N HIS A 143 26.80 -6.06 -4.59
CA HIS A 143 27.73 -5.06 -5.11
C HIS A 143 28.69 -5.58 -6.18
N GLU A 144 28.94 -6.89 -6.25
CA GLU A 144 29.88 -7.48 -7.20
C GLU A 144 29.23 -7.71 -8.57
N VAL A 145 27.98 -8.19 -8.57
CA VAL A 145 27.15 -8.37 -9.78
C VAL A 145 27.01 -7.08 -10.58
N LYS A 146 26.97 -5.92 -9.90
CA LYS A 146 26.81 -4.61 -10.57
C LYS A 146 28.06 -4.20 -11.38
N LYS A 147 29.25 -4.62 -10.98
CA LYS A 147 30.51 -4.29 -11.71
C LYS A 147 30.67 -5.10 -13.00
N GLU A 148 30.05 -6.26 -13.09
CA GLU A 148 30.20 -7.16 -14.23
C GLU A 148 29.23 -6.78 -15.36
N THR A 149 28.00 -6.38 -15.01
CA THR A 149 27.02 -5.85 -15.97
C THR A 149 27.50 -4.55 -16.64
N ASP A 150 28.23 -3.69 -15.92
CA ASP A 150 28.78 -2.44 -16.48
C ASP A 150 29.96 -2.67 -17.44
N LYS A 151 30.61 -3.84 -17.43
CA LYS A 151 31.71 -4.18 -18.34
C LYS A 151 31.27 -4.89 -19.63
N GLY A 152 30.03 -5.40 -19.68
CA GLY A 152 29.53 -6.22 -20.79
C GLY A 152 28.89 -5.44 -21.96
N PHE A 153 28.72 -4.12 -21.85
CA PHE A 153 28.01 -3.31 -22.85
C PHE A 153 28.97 -2.52 -23.77
N THR A 154 29.98 -3.16 -24.34
CA THR A 154 30.84 -2.55 -25.39
C THR A 154 30.99 -3.40 -26.65
N GLY A 155 30.10 -4.36 -26.89
CA GLY A 155 30.10 -5.20 -28.08
C GLY A 155 28.87 -5.01 -28.96
N VAL A 156 28.84 -3.93 -29.76
CA VAL A 156 27.93 -3.84 -30.93
C VAL A 156 28.78 -4.19 -32.16
N PRO A 157 28.55 -5.31 -32.85
CA PRO A 157 29.15 -5.52 -34.16
C PRO A 157 28.50 -4.60 -35.19
N THR A 158 29.37 -4.01 -36.01
CA THR A 158 29.16 -3.10 -37.16
C THR A 158 28.02 -3.47 -38.10
#